data_AF-A0A1Y1X4Q0-F1
#
_entry.id   AF-A0A1Y1X4Q0-F1
#
_cell.length_a   1.000
_cell.length_b   1.000
_cell.length_c   1.000
_cell.angle_alpha   90.00
_cell.angle_beta   90.00
_cell.angle_gamma   90.00
#
_symmetry.space_group_name_H-M   'P 1'
#
loop_
_entity.id
_entity.type
_entity.pdbx_description
1 polymer ?
#
loop_
_entity_poly.entity_id
_entity_poly.type
_entity_poly.pdbx_seq_one_letter_code
_entity_poly.pdbx_strand_id
1 'polypeptide(L)'
;MTSNSTTIDPLSFFTFDDAVNYFNGLQCKSNKDCPLESDCIGNKCITKFYCDDDKCSFYNGICDGKPCDSLECKVDSDCLGGKCYNSSCEGVTVYHSGTFSLEDFHNYMTTNSPKISTCKNNANDCTELLNCKEKDNDICALVGYQNLRNGMPYVDFFGNCLRNENCLSNVCNKRKCEGLVNALVSKDSYGYIDGEKCETDKDCYYGKCLLAKCRNEGQLSDNKWFVVSIISLIVAAVLLVYILFKQCCGKSKKQDSY
;
A
#
# COMPACT_ATOMS: atom_id res chain seq x y z
N MET A 1 -19.74 -21.79 9.25
CA MET A 1 -18.79 -21.83 10.38
C MET A 1 -19.26 -20.82 11.41
N THR A 2 -19.59 -21.28 12.62
CA THR A 2 -20.04 -20.42 13.73
C THR A 2 -18.84 -19.64 14.26
N SER A 3 -18.78 -18.35 13.94
CA SER A 3 -17.84 -17.43 14.57
C SER A 3 -18.19 -17.32 16.06
N ASN A 4 -17.24 -17.64 16.93
CA ASN A 4 -17.32 -17.28 18.35
C ASN A 4 -17.22 -15.76 18.43
N SER A 5 -18.36 -15.07 18.27
CA SER A 5 -18.43 -13.62 18.40
C SER A 5 -18.23 -13.23 19.86
N THR A 6 -16.98 -13.05 20.25
CA THR A 6 -16.63 -12.28 21.45
C THR A 6 -17.07 -10.85 21.21
N THR A 7 -18.19 -10.46 21.82
CA THR A 7 -18.64 -9.07 21.74
C THR A 7 -17.64 -8.21 22.52
N ILE A 8 -16.86 -7.38 21.83
CA ILE A 8 -15.96 -6.42 22.48
C ILE A 8 -16.79 -5.19 22.86
N ASP A 9 -16.73 -4.78 24.13
CA ASP A 9 -17.28 -3.49 24.55
C ASP A 9 -16.41 -2.36 23.97
N PRO A 10 -16.98 -1.46 23.13
CA PRO A 10 -16.23 -0.39 22.50
C PRO A 10 -15.53 0.58 23.45
N LEU A 11 -16.03 0.69 24.69
CA LEU A 11 -15.51 1.60 25.71
C LEU A 11 -14.69 0.85 26.77
N SER A 12 -14.15 -0.32 26.40
CA SER A 12 -13.29 -1.14 27.25
C SER A 12 -11.93 -1.35 26.61
N PHE A 13 -10.96 -1.70 27.45
CA PHE A 13 -9.68 -2.23 26.97
C PHE A 13 -9.82 -3.73 26.66
N PHE A 14 -9.20 -4.16 25.57
CA PHE A 14 -9.17 -5.55 25.10
C PHE A 14 -7.76 -5.94 24.66
N THR A 15 -7.51 -7.22 24.41
CA THR A 15 -6.20 -7.65 23.91
C THR A 15 -6.12 -7.53 22.39
N PHE A 16 -4.90 -7.49 21.84
CA PHE A 16 -4.70 -7.54 20.40
C PHE A 16 -5.38 -8.76 19.76
N ASP A 17 -5.25 -9.93 20.38
CA ASP A 17 -5.88 -11.16 19.93
C ASP A 17 -7.42 -11.10 19.96
N ASP A 18 -8.00 -10.43 20.97
CA ASP A 18 -9.45 -10.21 21.01
C ASP A 18 -9.90 -9.38 19.80
N ALA A 19 -9.18 -8.29 19.49
CA ALA A 19 -9.46 -7.42 18.37
C ALA A 19 -9.43 -8.20 17.04
N VAL A 20 -8.34 -8.95 16.85
CA VAL A 20 -8.13 -9.83 15.70
C VAL A 20 -9.28 -10.81 15.50
N ASN A 21 -9.68 -11.51 16.56
CA ASN A 21 -10.75 -12.50 16.50
C ASN A 21 -12.10 -11.85 16.20
N TYR A 22 -12.36 -10.70 16.81
CA TYR A 22 -13.57 -9.92 16.58
C TYR A 22 -13.69 -9.51 15.10
N PHE A 23 -12.65 -8.92 14.51
CA PHE A 23 -12.71 -8.42 13.13
C PHE A 23 -12.72 -9.52 12.07
N ASN A 24 -11.99 -10.63 12.29
CA ASN A 24 -11.99 -11.76 11.36
C ASN A 24 -13.41 -12.33 11.12
N GLY A 25 -14.31 -12.17 12.08
CA GLY A 25 -15.70 -12.62 11.98
C GLY A 25 -16.66 -11.64 11.30
N LEU A 26 -16.24 -10.39 11.05
CA LEU A 26 -17.13 -9.34 10.55
C LEU A 26 -17.14 -9.29 9.02
N GLN A 27 -18.32 -9.57 8.46
CA GLN A 27 -18.63 -9.33 7.05
C GLN A 27 -19.68 -8.24 6.94
N CYS A 28 -19.63 -7.49 5.83
CA CYS A 28 -20.53 -6.37 5.61
C CYS A 28 -20.96 -6.30 4.14
N LYS A 29 -22.07 -5.59 3.88
CA LYS A 29 -22.47 -5.16 2.54
C LYS A 29 -22.47 -3.64 2.42
N SER A 30 -22.50 -2.95 3.56
CA SER A 30 -22.48 -1.50 3.66
C SER A 30 -21.85 -1.08 4.99
N ASN A 31 -21.48 0.20 5.12
CA ASN A 31 -20.95 0.77 6.36
C ASN A 31 -21.92 0.62 7.54
N LYS A 32 -23.22 0.42 7.30
CA LYS A 32 -24.22 0.22 8.37
C LYS A 32 -24.14 -1.16 9.01
N ASP A 33 -23.55 -2.13 8.32
CA ASP A 33 -23.34 -3.48 8.84
C ASP A 33 -22.09 -3.55 9.73
N CYS A 34 -21.23 -2.53 9.65
CA CYS A 34 -19.99 -2.46 10.41
C CYS A 34 -20.17 -1.71 11.74
N PRO A 35 -19.53 -2.19 12.81
CA PRO A 35 -19.54 -1.51 14.10
C PRO A 35 -18.65 -0.27 14.08
N LEU A 36 -18.82 0.63 15.06
CA LEU A 36 -17.80 1.62 15.45
C LEU A 36 -17.24 2.52 14.34
N GLU A 37 -18.17 3.15 13.61
CA GLU A 37 -17.85 4.06 12.49
C GLU A 37 -16.93 3.48 11.41
N SER A 38 -16.79 2.15 11.38
CA SER A 38 -15.91 1.45 10.46
C SER A 38 -16.43 1.48 9.02
N ASP A 39 -15.51 1.28 8.08
CA ASP A 39 -15.83 1.26 6.67
C ASP A 39 -15.99 -0.18 6.18
N CYS A 40 -17.00 -0.40 5.34
CA CYS A 40 -17.19 -1.65 4.63
C CYS A 40 -16.46 -1.60 3.29
N ILE A 41 -15.33 -2.31 3.19
CA ILE A 41 -14.48 -2.35 2.00
C ILE A 41 -14.31 -3.81 1.60
N GLY A 42 -14.70 -4.18 0.37
CA GLY A 42 -14.59 -5.56 -0.12
C GLY A 42 -15.32 -6.59 0.74
N ASN A 43 -16.51 -6.23 1.24
CA ASN A 43 -17.31 -7.01 2.19
C ASN A 43 -16.66 -7.30 3.55
N LYS A 44 -15.63 -6.53 3.92
CA LYS A 44 -14.97 -6.61 5.23
C LYS A 44 -15.10 -5.29 5.97
N CYS A 45 -15.26 -5.36 7.29
CA CYS A 45 -15.24 -4.17 8.14
C CYS A 45 -13.80 -3.78 8.46
N ILE A 46 -13.36 -2.68 7.87
CA ILE A 46 -12.06 -2.07 8.12
C ILE A 46 -12.25 -1.03 9.23
N THR A 47 -11.70 -1.36 10.40
CA THR A 47 -11.87 -0.62 11.65
C THR A 47 -10.52 -0.16 12.13
N LYS A 48 -10.44 1.10 12.58
CA LYS A 48 -9.27 1.64 13.25
C LYS A 48 -9.30 1.28 14.73
N PHE A 49 -8.18 0.88 15.30
CA PHE A 49 -8.00 0.69 16.73
C PHE A 49 -6.56 1.00 17.14
N TYR A 50 -6.31 1.11 18.45
CA TYR A 50 -5.06 1.55 19.03
C TYR A 50 -4.57 0.52 20.02
N CYS A 51 -3.25 0.29 20.10
CA CYS A 51 -2.65 -0.56 21.14
C CYS A 51 -1.39 0.06 21.75
N ASP A 52 -1.19 -0.21 23.03
CA ASP A 52 0.07 -0.08 23.76
C ASP A 52 0.43 -1.47 24.31
N ASP A 53 1.49 -2.07 23.78
CA ASP A 53 1.78 -3.50 23.88
C ASP A 53 0.53 -4.37 23.56
N ASP A 54 0.10 -5.23 24.49
CA ASP A 54 -1.07 -6.09 24.34
C ASP A 54 -2.38 -5.40 24.73
N LYS A 55 -2.34 -4.18 25.27
CA LYS A 55 -3.53 -3.46 25.71
C LYS A 55 -4.05 -2.62 24.54
N CYS A 56 -5.26 -2.90 24.08
CA CYS A 56 -5.88 -2.25 22.92
C CYS A 56 -7.20 -1.56 23.28
N SER A 57 -7.60 -0.61 22.44
CA SER A 57 -8.87 0.12 22.52
C SER A 57 -9.27 0.62 21.13
N PHE A 58 -10.57 0.85 20.89
CA PHE A 58 -11.02 1.53 19.66
C PHE A 58 -10.73 3.03 19.66
N TYR A 59 -10.37 3.57 20.82
CA TYR A 59 -10.05 4.98 21.02
C TYR A 59 -8.68 5.15 21.66
N ASN A 60 -7.99 6.24 21.34
CA ASN A 60 -6.65 6.53 21.86
C ASN A 60 -6.64 6.74 23.41
N GLY A 61 -7.80 7.11 23.96
CA GLY A 61 -8.04 7.17 25.39
C GLY A 61 -9.52 7.06 25.73
N ILE A 62 -9.80 6.77 27.00
CA ILE A 62 -11.14 6.67 27.58
C ILE A 62 -11.20 7.65 28.76
N CYS A 63 -11.82 8.80 28.53
CA CYS A 63 -11.96 9.93 29.44
C CYS A 63 -13.38 9.90 30.05
N ASP A 64 -13.51 9.73 31.36
CA ASP A 64 -14.81 9.70 32.07
C ASP A 64 -15.82 8.70 31.44
N GLY A 65 -15.33 7.54 30.97
CA GLY A 65 -16.15 6.51 30.32
C GLY A 65 -16.58 6.86 28.89
N LYS A 66 -15.93 7.82 28.24
CA LYS A 66 -16.18 8.24 26.85
C LYS A 66 -14.87 8.34 26.05
N PRO A 67 -14.91 8.30 24.71
CA PRO A 67 -13.72 8.51 23.90
C PRO A 67 -13.07 9.86 24.16
N CYS A 68 -11.76 9.89 24.41
CA CYS A 68 -11.00 11.15 24.52
C CYS A 68 -10.92 11.92 23.18
N ASP A 69 -11.25 11.29 22.05
CA ASP A 69 -11.37 12.01 20.77
C ASP A 69 -12.49 13.09 20.80
N SER A 70 -13.41 12.97 21.77
CA SER A 70 -14.46 13.95 22.05
C SER A 70 -14.20 14.81 23.31
N LEU A 71 -13.16 14.49 24.08
CA LEU A 71 -12.84 15.07 25.38
C LEU A 71 -11.32 15.09 25.61
N GLU A 72 -10.76 16.24 25.92
CA GLU A 72 -9.35 16.36 26.28
C GLU A 72 -8.95 15.42 27.43
N CYS A 73 -7.83 14.70 27.28
CA CYS A 73 -7.27 13.94 28.39
C CYS A 73 -6.81 14.89 29.49
N LYS A 74 -7.00 14.50 30.75
CA LYS A 74 -6.60 15.31 31.91
C LYS A 74 -5.47 14.67 32.67
N VAL A 75 -5.41 13.34 32.67
CA VAL A 75 -4.42 12.54 33.37
C VAL A 75 -3.94 11.40 32.49
N ASP A 76 -2.72 10.92 32.75
CA ASP A 76 -2.12 9.80 32.02
C ASP A 76 -2.99 8.54 32.00
N SER A 77 -3.75 8.30 33.07
CA SER A 77 -4.66 7.15 33.16
C SER A 77 -5.86 7.21 32.22
N ASP A 78 -6.16 8.39 31.64
CA ASP A 78 -7.18 8.52 30.60
C ASP A 78 -6.70 7.92 29.27
N CYS A 79 -5.38 7.80 29.09
CA CYS A 79 -4.76 7.42 27.83
C CYS A 79 -4.37 5.95 27.79
N LEU A 80 -4.58 5.32 26.63
CA LEU A 80 -4.20 3.93 26.44
C LEU A 80 -2.68 3.73 26.60
N GLY A 81 -1.88 4.61 25.97
CA GLY A 81 -0.42 4.62 26.06
C GLY A 81 0.15 5.22 27.34
N GLY A 82 -0.71 5.49 28.34
CA GLY A 82 -0.30 5.98 29.65
C GLY A 82 0.34 7.37 29.65
N LYS A 83 0.14 8.17 28.60
CA LYS A 83 0.69 9.53 28.48
C LYS A 83 -0.35 10.49 27.93
N CYS A 84 -0.70 11.48 28.75
CA CYS A 84 -1.50 12.63 28.36
C CYS A 84 -0.58 13.85 28.19
N TYR A 85 -0.38 14.29 26.96
CA TYR A 85 0.47 15.43 26.63
C TYR A 85 -0.32 16.50 25.88
N ASN A 86 -0.31 17.74 26.38
CA ASN A 86 -1.11 18.85 25.81
C ASN A 86 -2.55 18.44 25.50
N SER A 87 -3.24 17.83 26.48
CA SER A 87 -4.62 17.37 26.34
C SER A 87 -4.86 16.27 25.28
N SER A 88 -3.79 15.66 24.75
CA SER A 88 -3.84 14.58 23.75
C SER A 88 -3.16 13.32 24.26
N CYS A 89 -3.74 12.16 23.96
CA CYS A 89 -3.12 10.87 24.28
C CYS A 89 -2.01 10.53 23.29
N GLU A 90 -0.85 10.14 23.80
CA GLU A 90 0.32 9.73 23.01
C GLU A 90 0.77 8.31 23.38
N GLY A 91 1.71 7.77 22.59
CA GLY A 91 2.39 6.51 22.91
C GLY A 91 1.67 5.25 22.46
N VAL A 92 0.72 5.35 21.53
CA VAL A 92 0.00 4.18 20.98
C VAL A 92 0.41 3.89 19.54
N THR A 93 0.28 2.62 19.15
CA THR A 93 0.35 2.20 17.76
C THR A 93 -1.06 2.11 17.17
N VAL A 94 -1.24 2.65 15.97
CA VAL A 94 -2.51 2.64 15.25
C VAL A 94 -2.58 1.44 14.30
N TYR A 95 -3.68 0.69 14.38
CA TYR A 95 -3.95 -0.47 13.55
C TYR A 95 -5.26 -0.33 12.74
N HIS A 96 -5.30 -0.94 11.57
CA HIS A 96 -6.50 -1.22 10.79
C HIS A 96 -6.76 -2.71 10.70
N SER A 97 -8.01 -3.13 10.90
CA SER A 97 -8.41 -4.52 11.10
C SER A 97 -8.26 -5.49 9.92
N GLY A 98 -7.86 -5.04 8.73
CA GLY A 98 -7.80 -5.92 7.56
C GLY A 98 -7.13 -5.33 6.32
N THR A 99 -7.04 -6.17 5.29
CA THR A 99 -6.66 -5.79 3.92
C THR A 99 -7.82 -5.95 2.95
N PHE A 100 -7.69 -5.27 1.82
CA PHE A 100 -8.67 -5.24 0.73
C PHE A 100 -7.96 -5.19 -0.61
N SER A 101 -8.67 -5.49 -1.71
CA SER A 101 -8.10 -5.33 -3.05
C SER A 101 -8.07 -3.85 -3.48
N LEU A 102 -7.25 -3.53 -4.48
CA LEU A 102 -7.30 -2.22 -5.14
C LEU A 102 -8.69 -1.89 -5.68
N GLU A 103 -9.33 -2.89 -6.30
CA GLU A 103 -10.66 -2.75 -6.87
C GLU A 103 -11.72 -2.49 -5.78
N ASP A 104 -11.65 -3.21 -4.66
CA ASP A 104 -12.56 -3.01 -3.53
C ASP A 104 -12.47 -1.58 -2.98
N PHE A 105 -11.25 -1.05 -2.84
CA PHE A 105 -11.05 0.30 -2.34
C PHE A 105 -11.51 1.34 -3.35
N HIS A 106 -11.25 1.14 -4.65
CA HIS A 106 -11.76 2.02 -5.69
C HIS A 106 -13.29 2.04 -5.72
N ASN A 107 -13.95 0.88 -5.68
CA ASN A 107 -15.40 0.77 -5.62
C ASN A 107 -15.98 1.47 -4.39
N TYR A 108 -15.29 1.36 -3.25
CA TYR A 108 -15.63 2.09 -2.04
C TYR A 108 -15.54 3.62 -2.25
N MET A 109 -14.45 4.12 -2.83
CA MET A 109 -14.23 5.55 -3.12
C MET A 109 -15.24 6.12 -4.12
N THR A 110 -15.69 5.30 -5.08
CA THR A 110 -16.69 5.69 -6.08
C THR A 110 -18.07 5.92 -5.46
N THR A 111 -18.40 5.14 -4.42
CA THR A 111 -19.75 5.10 -3.82
C THR A 111 -19.86 5.85 -2.50
N ASN A 112 -18.76 6.04 -1.78
CA ASN A 112 -18.72 6.62 -0.44
C ASN A 112 -17.74 7.80 -0.38
N SER A 113 -17.97 8.71 0.57
CA SER A 113 -16.93 9.63 1.02
C SER A 113 -16.11 8.94 2.12
N PRO A 114 -14.81 8.67 1.90
CA PRO A 114 -14.01 7.89 2.84
C PRO A 114 -13.99 8.48 4.24
N LYS A 115 -14.25 7.68 5.27
CA LYS A 115 -14.12 8.14 6.66
C LYS A 115 -12.71 7.95 7.21
N ILE A 116 -12.05 6.88 6.79
CA ILE A 116 -10.71 6.48 7.25
C ILE A 116 -9.59 7.28 6.56
N SER A 117 -9.91 8.00 5.48
CA SER A 117 -8.91 8.58 4.60
C SER A 117 -8.63 10.08 4.88
N THR A 118 -7.50 10.58 4.39
CA THR A 118 -7.12 12.00 4.47
C THR A 118 -8.09 12.94 3.73
N CYS A 119 -8.98 12.37 2.93
CA CYS A 119 -9.97 13.08 2.14
C CYS A 119 -11.22 13.52 2.90
N LYS A 120 -11.23 13.45 4.24
CA LYS A 120 -12.40 13.73 5.09
C LYS A 120 -13.10 15.08 4.82
N ASN A 121 -12.50 16.00 4.05
CA ASN A 121 -13.04 17.34 3.76
C ASN A 121 -12.96 17.81 2.28
N ASN A 122 -12.50 16.99 1.31
CA ASN A 122 -12.41 17.43 -0.11
C ASN A 122 -12.79 16.29 -1.07
N ALA A 123 -14.02 16.33 -1.57
CA ALA A 123 -14.59 15.25 -2.41
C ALA A 123 -14.13 15.29 -3.89
N ASN A 124 -13.64 16.42 -4.37
CA ASN A 124 -13.39 16.63 -5.81
C ASN A 124 -12.00 16.20 -6.29
N ASP A 125 -11.05 15.93 -5.39
CA ASP A 125 -9.68 15.56 -5.76
C ASP A 125 -9.06 14.58 -4.75
N CYS A 126 -9.91 13.70 -4.22
CA CYS A 126 -9.50 12.71 -3.23
C CYS A 126 -8.68 11.61 -3.90
N THR A 127 -7.39 11.55 -3.56
CA THR A 127 -6.50 10.45 -3.92
C THR A 127 -5.91 9.87 -2.65
N GLU A 128 -5.91 8.54 -2.55
CA GLU A 128 -5.32 7.81 -1.44
C GLU A 128 -4.17 6.93 -1.91
N LEU A 129 -3.10 6.91 -1.12
CA LEU A 129 -1.93 6.07 -1.35
C LEU A 129 -2.08 4.77 -0.57
N LEU A 130 -1.91 3.66 -1.27
CA LEU A 130 -1.97 2.30 -0.74
C LEU A 130 -0.63 1.57 -0.93
N ASN A 131 -0.29 0.73 0.03
CA ASN A 131 0.73 -0.30 -0.12
C ASN A 131 0.05 -1.61 -0.50
N CYS A 132 0.47 -2.23 -1.59
CA CYS A 132 -0.03 -3.52 -2.05
C CYS A 132 1.10 -4.54 -2.13
N LYS A 133 0.74 -5.81 -1.97
CA LYS A 133 1.67 -6.92 -2.20
C LYS A 133 2.00 -7.01 -3.69
N GLU A 134 3.29 -7.13 -4.02
CA GLU A 134 3.74 -7.28 -5.40
C GLU A 134 3.10 -8.54 -6.05
N LYS A 135 2.48 -8.36 -7.23
CA LYS A 135 1.74 -9.40 -7.99
C LYS A 135 0.47 -9.94 -7.33
N ASP A 136 -0.04 -9.28 -6.30
CA ASP A 136 -1.26 -9.66 -5.60
C ASP A 136 -2.04 -8.41 -5.20
N ASN A 137 -2.79 -7.88 -6.17
CA ASN A 137 -3.62 -6.68 -6.00
C ASN A 137 -4.82 -6.89 -5.07
N ASP A 138 -5.03 -8.12 -4.57
CA ASP A 138 -6.07 -8.45 -3.60
C ASP A 138 -5.65 -8.13 -2.15
N ILE A 139 -4.37 -7.82 -1.92
CA ILE A 139 -3.82 -7.55 -0.61
C ILE A 139 -3.16 -6.16 -0.60
N CYS A 140 -4.00 -5.16 -0.31
CA CYS A 140 -3.61 -3.77 -0.11
C CYS A 140 -3.99 -3.26 1.28
N ALA A 141 -3.28 -2.22 1.69
CA ALA A 141 -3.35 -1.59 3.00
C ALA A 141 -3.10 -0.08 2.88
N LEU A 142 -3.69 0.71 3.77
CA LEU A 142 -3.48 2.16 3.82
C LEU A 142 -2.05 2.49 4.23
N VAL A 143 -1.41 3.45 3.56
CA VAL A 143 -0.06 3.91 3.92
C VAL A 143 -0.08 4.73 5.20
N GLY A 144 0.94 4.54 6.06
CA GLY A 144 1.12 5.30 7.30
C GLY A 144 0.39 4.70 8.51
N TYR A 145 -0.20 3.52 8.35
CA TYR A 145 -0.85 2.78 9.42
C TYR A 145 -0.45 1.32 9.41
N GLN A 146 -0.40 0.68 10.58
CA GLN A 146 -0.25 -0.76 10.64
C GLN A 146 -1.58 -1.42 10.24
N ASN A 147 -1.54 -2.41 9.35
CA ASN A 147 -2.73 -3.12 8.90
C ASN A 147 -2.63 -4.59 9.33
N LEU A 148 -3.77 -5.22 9.63
CA LEU A 148 -3.81 -6.63 10.01
C LEU A 148 -4.04 -7.54 8.79
N ARG A 149 -3.36 -8.68 8.72
CA ARG A 149 -3.76 -9.84 7.90
C ARG A 149 -3.94 -11.06 8.76
N ASN A 150 -5.11 -11.69 8.66
CA ASN A 150 -5.43 -12.93 9.37
C ASN A 150 -5.05 -12.88 10.85
N GLY A 151 -5.14 -11.68 11.45
CA GLY A 151 -4.77 -11.49 12.84
C GLY A 151 -3.32 -11.15 13.18
N MET A 152 -2.46 -10.88 12.19
CA MET A 152 -1.11 -10.42 12.46
C MET A 152 -0.91 -9.01 11.90
N PRO A 153 -0.24 -8.12 12.65
CA PRO A 153 0.07 -6.80 12.15
C PRO A 153 1.16 -6.90 11.09
N TYR A 154 0.98 -6.19 9.99
CA TYR A 154 2.06 -5.98 9.06
C TYR A 154 3.06 -5.01 9.64
N VAL A 155 4.30 -5.44 9.59
CA VAL A 155 5.43 -4.56 9.79
C VAL A 155 5.47 -3.59 8.61
N ASP A 156 5.41 -2.29 8.92
CA ASP A 156 5.35 -1.21 7.93
C ASP A 156 6.56 -1.19 6.98
N PHE A 157 6.52 -0.35 5.93
CA PHE A 157 7.47 -0.27 4.79
C PHE A 157 8.98 -0.15 5.16
N PHE A 158 9.34 0.03 6.43
CA PHE A 158 10.72 0.00 6.94
C PHE A 158 10.90 -0.75 8.26
N GLY A 159 9.84 -1.37 8.76
CA GLY A 159 9.90 -2.04 10.04
C GLY A 159 10.75 -3.32 9.95
N ASN A 160 11.24 -3.71 11.12
CA ASN A 160 12.07 -4.90 11.22
C ASN A 160 11.17 -6.14 11.18
N CYS A 161 11.49 -7.07 10.30
CA CYS A 161 10.82 -8.37 10.21
C CYS A 161 11.74 -9.49 10.72
N LEU A 162 11.12 -10.53 11.29
CA LEU A 162 11.82 -11.76 11.66
C LEU A 162 11.56 -12.87 10.64
N ARG A 163 10.37 -12.86 10.04
CA ARG A 163 9.91 -13.86 9.08
C ARG A 163 9.12 -13.20 7.96
N ASN A 164 8.96 -13.92 6.86
CA ASN A 164 8.26 -13.44 5.66
C ASN A 164 6.82 -13.06 5.96
N GLU A 165 6.13 -13.86 6.76
CA GLU A 165 4.74 -13.65 7.17
C GLU A 165 4.50 -12.37 7.98
N ASN A 166 5.55 -11.73 8.52
CA ASN A 166 5.44 -10.43 9.18
C ASN A 166 5.25 -9.27 8.18
N CYS A 167 5.54 -9.49 6.90
CA CYS A 167 5.52 -8.46 5.87
C CYS A 167 4.26 -8.57 5.00
N LEU A 168 3.68 -7.42 4.62
CA LEU A 168 2.56 -7.33 3.69
C LEU A 168 2.84 -7.99 2.34
N SER A 169 4.08 -7.86 1.88
CA SER A 169 4.61 -8.51 0.68
C SER A 169 4.85 -10.02 0.81
N ASN A 170 4.85 -10.55 2.04
CA ASN A 170 5.38 -11.86 2.38
C ASN A 170 6.88 -12.05 2.06
N VAL A 171 7.67 -10.96 2.09
CA VAL A 171 9.12 -10.99 1.83
C VAL A 171 9.86 -10.23 2.92
N CYS A 172 10.61 -10.97 3.74
CA CYS A 172 11.50 -10.46 4.76
C CYS A 172 12.97 -10.69 4.36
N ASN A 173 13.65 -9.62 3.95
CA ASN A 173 15.03 -9.68 3.49
C ASN A 173 15.92 -8.84 4.42
N LYS A 174 16.99 -9.46 4.96
CA LYS A 174 17.91 -8.80 5.91
C LYS A 174 17.18 -8.10 7.07
N ARG A 175 16.14 -8.76 7.59
CA ARG A 175 15.24 -8.24 8.65
C ARG A 175 14.45 -6.98 8.26
N LYS A 176 14.25 -6.71 6.97
CA LYS A 176 13.36 -5.64 6.48
C LYS A 176 12.32 -6.19 5.52
N CYS A 177 11.12 -5.65 5.58
CA CYS A 177 10.09 -5.95 4.60
C CYS A 177 10.43 -5.32 3.25
N GLU A 178 10.34 -6.11 2.18
CA GLU A 178 10.59 -5.69 0.78
C GLU A 178 9.46 -6.19 -0.12
N GLY A 179 9.36 -5.77 -1.39
CA GLY A 179 8.38 -6.34 -2.33
C GLY A 179 6.95 -5.80 -2.15
N LEU A 180 6.84 -4.57 -1.68
CA LEU A 180 5.60 -3.80 -1.73
C LEU A 180 5.62 -2.90 -2.95
N VAL A 181 4.45 -2.71 -3.54
CA VAL A 181 4.22 -1.76 -4.63
C VAL A 181 3.27 -0.69 -4.14
N ASN A 182 3.55 0.55 -4.51
CA ASN A 182 2.70 1.67 -4.18
C ASN A 182 1.61 1.82 -5.25
N ALA A 183 0.39 2.07 -4.80
CA ALA A 183 -0.74 2.32 -5.67
C ALA A 183 -1.48 3.58 -5.22
N LEU A 184 -2.08 4.27 -6.19
CA LEU A 184 -2.98 5.37 -5.94
C LEU A 184 -4.40 4.93 -6.30
N VAL A 185 -5.35 5.40 -5.50
CA VAL A 185 -6.77 5.22 -5.75
C VAL A 185 -7.47 6.56 -5.60
N SER A 186 -8.24 6.91 -6.61
CA SER A 186 -9.19 8.01 -6.58
C SER A 186 -10.59 7.51 -6.92
N LYS A 187 -11.53 8.43 -6.99
CA LYS A 187 -12.89 8.16 -7.44
C LYS A 187 -12.96 7.72 -8.90
N ASP A 188 -12.06 8.23 -9.74
CA ASP A 188 -12.14 8.05 -11.20
C ASP A 188 -11.13 7.03 -11.73
N SER A 189 -10.09 6.73 -10.95
CA SER A 189 -9.03 5.82 -11.37
C SER A 189 -8.36 5.12 -10.19
N TYR A 190 -7.70 4.00 -10.47
CA TYR A 190 -6.76 3.37 -9.56
C TYR A 190 -5.64 2.69 -10.34
N GLY A 191 -4.49 2.50 -9.71
CA GLY A 191 -3.36 1.81 -10.32
C GLY A 191 -2.05 2.06 -9.59
N TYR A 192 -0.98 1.41 -10.06
CA TYR A 192 0.36 1.57 -9.54
C TYR A 192 0.99 2.90 -9.96
N ILE A 193 1.88 3.42 -9.12
CA ILE A 193 2.57 4.69 -9.37
C ILE A 193 3.79 4.52 -10.30
N ASP A 194 4.39 5.65 -10.69
CA ASP A 194 5.57 5.69 -11.56
C ASP A 194 6.72 4.83 -11.01
N GLY A 195 7.29 3.98 -11.86
CA GLY A 195 8.41 3.08 -11.53
C GLY A 195 8.02 1.68 -11.06
N GLU A 196 6.77 1.48 -10.62
CA GLU A 196 6.25 0.18 -10.19
C GLU A 196 6.07 -0.77 -11.37
N LYS A 197 6.11 -2.08 -11.11
CA LYS A 197 5.94 -3.09 -12.17
C LYS A 197 4.49 -3.15 -12.66
N CYS A 198 4.31 -3.42 -13.94
CA CYS A 198 3.00 -3.57 -14.57
C CYS A 198 3.07 -4.60 -15.70
N GLU A 199 1.90 -5.10 -16.10
CA GLU A 199 1.70 -5.96 -17.26
C GLU A 199 0.93 -5.24 -18.37
N THR A 200 -0.02 -4.37 -17.98
CA THR A 200 -0.87 -3.62 -18.91
C THR A 200 -0.93 -2.15 -18.56
N ASP A 201 -1.26 -1.31 -19.55
CA ASP A 201 -1.44 0.14 -19.34
C ASP A 201 -2.49 0.47 -18.27
N LYS A 202 -3.49 -0.41 -18.08
CA LYS A 202 -4.54 -0.24 -17.07
C LYS A 202 -4.04 -0.43 -15.64
N ASP A 203 -2.89 -1.06 -15.46
CA ASP A 203 -2.31 -1.27 -14.15
C ASP A 203 -1.72 0.02 -13.59
N CYS A 204 -1.54 1.07 -14.41
CA CYS A 204 -0.84 2.29 -14.06
C CYS A 204 -1.79 3.46 -13.81
N TYR A 205 -1.55 4.22 -12.74
CA TYR A 205 -2.44 5.33 -12.35
C TYR A 205 -2.32 6.56 -13.28
N TYR A 206 -1.09 7.06 -13.53
CA TYR A 206 -0.85 8.30 -14.30
C TYR A 206 -0.39 8.07 -15.75
N GLY A 207 -0.28 6.84 -16.23
CA GLY A 207 0.43 6.59 -17.48
C GLY A 207 0.28 5.19 -18.06
N LYS A 208 1.35 4.72 -18.72
CA LYS A 208 1.35 3.46 -19.47
C LYS A 208 2.35 2.47 -18.92
N CYS A 209 2.15 1.21 -19.26
CA CYS A 209 3.06 0.15 -18.93
C CYS A 209 4.16 0.03 -19.97
N LEU A 210 5.36 0.50 -19.64
CA LEU A 210 6.49 0.55 -20.55
C LEU A 210 7.67 -0.18 -19.97
N LEU A 211 8.18 -1.16 -20.73
CA LEU A 211 9.24 -2.07 -20.28
C LEU A 211 8.88 -2.71 -18.93
N ALA A 212 7.63 -3.17 -18.81
CA ALA A 212 7.05 -3.76 -17.60
C ALA A 212 7.09 -2.85 -16.35
N LYS A 213 7.10 -1.52 -16.55
CA LYS A 213 7.00 -0.52 -15.48
C LYS A 213 6.04 0.60 -15.82
N CYS A 214 5.30 1.08 -14.82
CA CYS A 214 4.44 2.24 -14.97
C CYS A 214 5.29 3.48 -15.21
N ARG A 215 4.97 4.20 -16.29
CA ARG A 215 5.64 5.45 -16.65
C ARG A 215 4.66 6.53 -17.05
N ASN A 216 4.85 7.72 -16.49
CA ASN A 216 4.06 8.88 -16.85
C ASN A 216 4.38 9.35 -18.28
N GLU A 217 3.36 9.69 -19.08
CA GLU A 217 3.54 10.00 -20.52
C GLU A 217 4.49 11.19 -20.77
N GLY A 218 4.56 12.14 -19.83
CA GLY A 218 5.48 13.28 -19.90
C GLY A 218 6.96 12.88 -19.87
N GLN A 219 7.32 11.82 -19.13
CA GLN A 219 8.70 11.33 -19.02
C GLN A 219 9.18 10.56 -20.28
N LEU A 220 8.27 10.13 -21.15
CA LEU A 220 8.67 9.49 -22.42
C LEU A 220 9.34 10.47 -23.39
N SER A 221 9.07 11.77 -23.27
CA SER A 221 9.68 12.77 -24.14
C SER A 221 11.21 12.76 -24.01
N ASP A 222 11.73 12.52 -22.80
CA ASP A 222 13.16 12.38 -22.53
C ASP A 222 13.73 11.04 -23.04
N ASN A 223 12.93 9.98 -23.06
CA ASN A 223 13.35 8.67 -23.56
C ASN A 223 13.42 8.57 -25.09
N LYS A 224 12.84 9.50 -25.85
CA LYS A 224 13.05 9.55 -27.31
C LYS A 224 14.53 9.68 -27.64
N TRP A 225 15.26 10.50 -26.90
CA TRP A 225 16.70 10.66 -27.07
C TRP A 225 17.48 9.39 -26.72
N PHE A 226 17.04 8.65 -25.69
CA PHE A 226 17.64 7.38 -25.32
C PHE A 226 17.43 6.31 -26.40
N VAL A 227 16.21 6.18 -26.93
CA VAL A 227 15.89 5.23 -28.01
C VAL A 227 16.65 5.59 -29.30
N VAL A 228 16.69 6.88 -29.66
CA VAL A 228 17.48 7.38 -30.81
C VAL A 228 18.97 7.09 -30.60
N SER A 229 19.49 7.21 -29.38
CA SER A 229 20.89 6.91 -29.06
C SER A 229 21.21 5.41 -29.21
N ILE A 230 20.32 4.53 -28.75
CA ILE A 230 20.48 3.07 -28.93
C ILE A 230 20.46 2.69 -30.41
N ILE A 231 19.50 3.21 -31.18
CA ILE A 231 19.41 2.96 -32.62
C ILE A 231 20.68 3.44 -33.32
N SER A 232 21.18 4.62 -32.96
CA SER A 232 22.42 5.19 -33.51
C SER A 232 23.64 4.32 -33.22
N LEU A 233 23.74 3.77 -32.00
CA LEU A 233 24.81 2.82 -31.63
C LEU A 233 24.75 1.53 -32.45
N ILE A 234 23.56 0.98 -32.65
CA ILE A 234 23.37 -0.24 -33.46
C ILE A 234 23.79 0.02 -34.91
N VAL A 235 23.36 1.13 -35.50
CA VAL A 235 23.72 1.51 -36.89
C VAL A 235 25.24 1.70 -37.01
N ALA A 236 25.87 2.38 -36.06
CA ALA A 236 27.32 2.58 -36.06
C ALA A 236 28.08 1.24 -35.97
N ALA A 237 27.63 0.30 -35.13
CA ALA A 237 28.22 -1.03 -35.01
C ALA A 237 28.11 -1.83 -36.31
N VAL A 238 26.93 -1.82 -36.95
CA VAL A 238 26.71 -2.50 -38.24
C VAL A 238 27.61 -1.93 -39.34
N LEU A 239 27.74 -0.60 -39.40
CA LEU A 239 28.64 0.07 -40.36
C LEU A 239 30.12 -0.30 -40.12
N LEU A 240 30.55 -0.37 -38.86
CA LEU A 240 31.90 -0.79 -38.48
C LEU A 240 32.18 -2.23 -38.95
N VAL A 241 31.27 -3.16 -38.68
CA VAL A 241 31.38 -4.55 -39.13
C VAL A 241 31.45 -4.62 -40.66
N TYR A 242 30.60 -3.87 -41.36
CA TYR A 242 30.61 -3.81 -42.83
C TYR A 242 31.95 -3.31 -43.39
N ILE A 243 32.52 -2.24 -42.80
CA ILE A 243 33.82 -1.70 -43.22
C ILE A 243 34.94 -2.73 -43.00
N LEU A 244 34.97 -3.37 -41.83
CA LEU A 244 35.94 -4.41 -41.50
C LEU A 244 35.85 -5.58 -42.49
N PHE A 245 34.62 -6.03 -42.80
CA PHE A 245 34.39 -7.11 -43.77
C PHE A 245 34.89 -6.74 -45.17
N LYS A 246 34.62 -5.51 -45.63
CA LYS A 246 35.07 -5.00 -46.93
C LYS A 246 36.60 -4.90 -47.01
N GLN A 247 37.27 -4.49 -45.93
CA GLN A 247 38.74 -4.43 -45.87
C GLN A 247 39.38 -5.83 -45.91
N CYS A 248 38.78 -6.82 -45.25
CA CYS A 248 39.24 -8.20 -45.29
C CYS A 248 39.08 -8.83 -46.69
N CYS A 249 37.92 -8.68 -47.32
CA CYS A 249 37.68 -9.26 -48.66
C CYS A 249 38.37 -8.49 -49.79
N GLY A 250 38.68 -7.21 -49.62
CA GLY A 250 39.32 -6.37 -50.64
C GLY A 250 40.83 -6.60 -50.82
N LYS A 251 41.52 -7.15 -49.81
CA LYS A 251 42.97 -7.40 -49.87
C LYS A 251 43.36 -8.70 -50.59
N SER A 252 42.42 -9.61 -50.84
CA SER A 252 42.69 -10.92 -51.47
C SER A 252 42.90 -10.90 -53.00
N LYS A 253 42.88 -9.74 -53.68
CA LYS A 253 42.99 -9.64 -55.15
C LYS A 253 44.33 -9.09 -55.68
N LYS A 254 45.41 -9.08 -54.88
CA LYS A 254 46.70 -8.47 -55.29
C LYS A 254 47.94 -9.37 -55.22
N GLN A 255 47.80 -10.68 -55.30
CA GLN A 255 48.93 -11.59 -55.54
C GLN A 255 48.51 -12.58 -56.62
N ASP A 256 48.82 -12.26 -57.88
CA ASP A 256 49.02 -13.18 -59.01
C ASP A 256 49.53 -12.35 -60.20
N SER A 257 50.80 -11.94 -60.11
CA SER A 257 51.61 -11.51 -61.26
C SER A 257 53.07 -11.50 -60.82
N TYR A 258 53.69 -12.68 -60.86
CA TYR A 258 55.12 -12.86 -61.10
C TYR A 258 55.33 -14.26 -61.69
#